data_AF-A0A2G8JFJ7-F1
#
_entry.id   AF-A0A2G8JFJ7-F1
#
_cell.length_a   1.000
_cell.length_b   1.000
_cell.length_c   1.000
_cell.angle_alpha   90.00
_cell.angle_beta   90.00
_cell.angle_gamma   90.00
#
_symmetry.space_group_name_H-M   'P 1'
#
loop_
_entity.id
_entity.type
_entity.pdbx_description
1 polymer ?
#
loop_
_entity_poly.entity_id
_entity_poly.type
_entity_poly.pdbx_seq_one_letter_code
_entity_poly.pdbx_strand_id
1 'polypeptide(L)' 'MPNNHNEKLVSLNLERIRFWLGSGAQMSRPVAMLLGQAGLLPVHPTTYIRARRARNKEEAISRMAVEEAAAKDSEESNEG' A
#
# COMPACT_ATOMS: atom_id res chain seq x y z
N MET A 1 -5.45 -2.52 13.37
CA MET A 1 -4.97 -3.92 13.41
C MET A 1 -5.96 -4.80 12.66
N PRO A 2 -5.51 -5.87 11.98
CA PRO A 2 -6.42 -6.84 11.39
C PRO A 2 -7.15 -7.64 12.48
N ASN A 3 -8.27 -8.27 12.12
CA ASN A 3 -9.03 -9.15 13.02
C ASN A 3 -8.35 -10.53 13.16
N ASN A 4 -8.99 -11.44 13.90
CA ASN A 4 -8.51 -12.83 14.08
C ASN A 4 -8.39 -13.62 12.76
N HIS A 5 -9.05 -13.17 11.70
CA HIS A 5 -8.98 -13.75 10.35
C HIS A 5 -8.00 -13.01 9.43
N ASN A 6 -7.21 -12.09 9.97
CA ASN A 6 -6.26 -11.25 9.24
C ASN A 6 -6.90 -10.26 8.23
N GLU A 7 -8.15 -9.86 8.46
CA GLU A 7 -8.91 -8.97 7.58
C GLU A 7 -9.05 -7.55 8.14
N LYS A 8 -9.23 -6.57 7.25
CA LYS A 8 -9.58 -5.18 7.60
C LYS A 8 -11.02 -4.91 7.18
N LEU A 9 -11.93 -4.91 8.15
CA LEU A 9 -13.36 -4.70 7.90
C LEU A 9 -13.66 -3.22 7.63
N VAL A 10 -14.50 -2.97 6.62
CA VAL A 10 -15.00 -1.64 6.26
C VAL A 10 -16.47 -1.73 5.90
N SER A 11 -17.32 -1.04 6.65
CA SER A 11 -18.75 -0.95 6.38
C SER A 11 -19.06 0.32 5.57
N LEU A 12 -19.81 0.17 4.47
CA LEU A 12 -20.16 1.28 3.57
C LEU A 12 -21.67 1.29 3.31
N ASN A 13 -22.33 2.43 3.53
CA ASN A 13 -23.68 2.65 3.05
C ASN A 13 -23.64 3.20 1.62
N LEU A 14 -23.71 2.31 0.63
CA LEU A 14 -23.55 2.67 -0.78
C LEU A 14 -24.68 3.55 -1.31
N GLU A 15 -25.88 3.46 -0.75
CA GLU A 15 -27.02 4.30 -1.13
C GLU A 15 -26.77 5.75 -0.71
N ARG A 16 -26.44 5.98 0.57
CA ARG A 16 -26.20 7.32 1.10
C ARG A 16 -24.94 7.95 0.51
N ILE A 17 -23.89 7.15 0.27
CA ILE A 17 -22.69 7.64 -0.42
C ILE A 17 -23.04 8.16 -1.82
N ARG A 18 -23.80 7.39 -2.61
CA ARG A 18 -24.22 7.82 -3.95
C ARG A 18 -25.07 9.08 -3.91
N PHE A 19 -26.01 9.16 -2.97
CA PHE A 19 -26.84 10.36 -2.76
C PHE A 19 -25.98 11.61 -2.55
N TRP A 20 -25.06 11.58 -1.57
CA TRP A 20 -24.22 12.74 -1.25
C TRP A 20 -23.24 13.10 -2.37
N LEU A 21 -22.71 12.12 -3.10
CA LEU A 21 -21.89 12.37 -4.28
C LEU A 21 -22.69 13.07 -5.38
N GLY A 22 -23.94 12.66 -5.61
CA GLY A 22 -24.86 13.34 -6.53
C GLY A 22 -25.21 14.77 -6.09
N SER A 23 -25.22 15.04 -4.79
CA SER A 23 -25.40 16.38 -4.22
C SER A 23 -24.13 17.26 -4.26
N GLY A 24 -23.02 16.77 -4.83
CA GLY A 24 -21.77 17.53 -4.98
C GLY A 24 -20.82 17.47 -3.78
N ALA A 25 -20.99 16.50 -2.87
CA ALA A 25 -20.07 16.33 -1.75
C ALA A 25 -18.65 15.97 -2.23
N GLN A 26 -17.65 16.70 -1.74
CA GLN A 26 -16.25 16.36 -1.97
C GLN A 26 -15.78 15.27 -1.00
N MET A 27 -14.85 14.44 -1.46
CA MET A 27 -14.24 13.39 -0.65
C MET A 27 -12.75 13.65 -0.43
N SER A 28 -12.22 13.17 0.69
CA SER A 28 -10.79 13.19 0.93
C SER A 28 -10.07 12.14 0.08
N ARG A 29 -8.78 12.37 -0.19
CA ARG A 29 -7.92 11.43 -0.93
C ARG A 29 -7.97 9.98 -0.40
N PRO A 30 -7.91 9.70 0.91
CA PRO A 30 -8.01 8.33 1.41
C PRO A 30 -9.38 7.68 1.16
N VAL A 31 -10.47 8.44 1.23
CA VAL A 31 -11.81 7.92 0.93
C VAL A 31 -11.94 7.56 -0.54
N ALA A 32 -11.41 8.39 -1.45
CA ALA A 32 -11.38 8.08 -2.88
C ALA A 32 -10.60 6.79 -3.19
N MET A 33 -9.44 6.59 -2.55
CA MET A 33 -8.68 5.35 -2.68
C MET A 33 -9.46 4.13 -2.17
N LEU A 34 -10.16 4.26 -1.05
CA LEU A 34 -10.97 3.19 -0.44
C LEU A 34 -12.16 2.81 -1.33
N LEU A 35 -12.91 3.80 -1.83
CA LEU A 35 -14.04 3.57 -2.72
C LEU A 35 -13.59 2.99 -4.08
N GLY A 36 -12.39 3.35 -4.55
CA GLY A 36 -11.76 2.73 -5.70
C GLY A 36 -11.43 1.25 -5.48
N GLN A 37 -10.91 0.91 -4.31
CA GLN A 37 -10.64 -0.49 -3.93
C GLN A 37 -11.92 -1.31 -3.75
N ALA A 38 -13.01 -0.68 -3.30
CA ALA A 38 -14.32 -1.29 -3.16
C ALA A 38 -15.08 -1.49 -4.50
N GLY A 39 -14.54 -1.00 -5.62
CA GLY A 39 -15.15 -1.12 -6.94
C GLY A 39 -16.31 -0.15 -7.21
N LEU A 40 -16.56 0.83 -6.34
CA LEU A 40 -17.58 1.86 -6.56
C LEU A 40 -17.08 2.97 -7.50
N LEU A 41 -15.79 3.29 -7.43
CA LEU A 41 -15.12 4.29 -8.26
C LEU A 41 -13.91 3.66 -8.99
N PRO A 42 -13.35 4.31 -10.01
CA PRO A 42 -12.06 3.89 -10.56
C PRO A 42 -10.95 3.93 -9.51
N VAL A 43 -9.93 3.09 -9.70
CA VAL A 43 -8.76 3.07 -8.81
C VAL A 43 -8.04 4.43 -8.87
N HIS A 44 -7.87 5.06 -7.71
CA HIS A 44 -7.25 6.37 -7.63
C HIS A 44 -5.76 6.32 -8.07
N PRO A 45 -5.25 7.29 -8.86
CA PRO A 45 -3.88 7.26 -9.41
C PRO A 45 -2.76 7.11 -8.36
N THR A 46 -2.92 7.76 -7.20
CA THR A 46 -2.00 7.62 -6.05
C THR A 46 -1.78 6.15 -5.66
N THR A 47 -2.78 5.28 -5.77
CA THR A 47 -2.64 3.85 -5.44
C THR A 47 -1.59 3.18 -6.32
N TYR A 48 -1.65 3.40 -7.62
CA TYR A 48 -0.65 2.87 -8.56
C TYR A 48 0.75 3.43 -8.30
N ILE A 49 0.85 4.75 -8.08
CA ILE A 49 2.12 5.42 -7.78
C ILE A 49 2.75 4.86 -6.49
N ARG A 50 1.93 4.65 -5.45
CA ARG A 50 2.38 4.07 -4.18
C ARG A 50 2.86 2.63 -4.37
N ALA A 51 2.12 1.81 -5.12
CA ALA A 51 2.52 0.45 -5.40
C ALA A 51 3.87 0.38 -6.14
N ARG A 52 4.08 1.24 -7.15
CA ARG A 52 5.37 1.35 -7.84
C ARG A 52 6.50 1.75 -6.90
N ARG A 53 6.28 2.80 -6.07
CA ARG A 53 7.29 3.25 -5.10
C ARG A 53 7.62 2.18 -4.05
N ALA A 54 6.63 1.40 -3.63
CA ALA A 54 6.82 0.31 -2.68
C ALA A 54 7.73 -0.78 -3.28
N ARG A 55 7.46 -1.21 -4.52
CA ARG A 55 8.32 -2.20 -5.21
C ARG A 55 9.76 -1.72 -5.37
N ASN A 56 9.96 -0.49 -5.85
CA ASN A 56 11.32 0.06 -6.00
C ASN A 56 12.06 0.14 -4.65
N LYS A 57 11.34 0.48 -3.57
CA LYS A 57 11.92 0.52 -2.22
C LYS A 57 12.31 -0.88 -1.74
N GLU A 58 11.46 -1.87 -1.97
CA GLU A 58 11.71 -3.27 -1.62
C GLU A 58 12.92 -3.83 -2.38
N GLU A 59 13.02 -3.56 -3.68
CA GLU A 59 14.19 -3.91 -4.50
C GLU A 59 15.47 -3.27 -3.95
N ALA A 60 15.45 -1.97 -3.64
CA ALA A 60 16.63 -1.29 -3.07
C ALA A 60 17.05 -1.89 -1.73
N ILE A 61 16.09 -2.16 -0.83
CA ILE A 61 16.36 -2.81 0.47
C ILE A 61 16.95 -4.20 0.27
N SER A 62 16.41 -4.99 -0.67
CA SER A 62 16.92 -6.34 -0.94
C SER A 62 18.35 -6.32 -1.47
N ARG A 63 18.72 -5.38 -2.34
CA ARG A 63 20.09 -5.24 -2.85
C ARG A 63 21.06 -4.84 -1.75
N MET A 64 20.69 -3.85 -0.94
CA MET A 64 21.51 -3.44 0.21
C MET A 64 21.72 -4.60 1.19
N ALA A 65 20.68 -5.40 1.47
CA ALA A 65 20.80 -6.55 2.35
C ALA A 65 21.75 -7.64 1.78
N VAL A 66 21.74 -7.86 0.45
CA VAL A 66 22.67 -8.78 -0.22
C VAL A 66 24.10 -8.26 -0.18
N GLU A 67 24.31 -6.97 -0.43
CA GLU A 67 25.63 -6.33 -0.34
C GLU A 67 26.19 -6.36 1.09
N GLU A 68 25.36 -6.10 2.09
CA GLU A 68 25.74 -6.21 3.51
C GLU A 68 26.07 -7.65 3.93
N ALA A 69 25.35 -8.65 3.40
CA ALA A 69 25.66 -10.05 3.67
C ALA A 69 26.99 -10.47 3.03
N ALA A 70 27.22 -10.09 1.77
CA ALA A 70 28.47 -10.37 1.07
C ALA A 70 29.69 -9.70 1.72
N ALA A 71 29.52 -8.48 2.26
CA ALA A 71 30.57 -7.79 3.01
C ALA A 71 30.94 -8.54 4.30
N LYS A 72 29.96 -9.03 5.06
CA LYS A 72 30.18 -9.80 6.31
C LYS A 72 30.89 -11.14 6.05
N ASP A 73 30.48 -11.87 5.02
CA ASP A 73 31.13 -13.14 4.64
C ASP A 73 32.61 -12.94 4.25
N SER A 74 32.94 -11.79 3.65
CA SER A 74 34.31 -11.43 3.28
C SER A 74 35.18 -11.00 4.47
N GLU A 75 34.57 -10.40 5.49
CA GLU A 75 35.24 -10.01 6.74
C GLU A 75 35.52 -11.23 7.63
N GLU A 76 34.57 -12.17 7.77
CA GLU A 76 34.76 -13.42 8.53
C GLU A 76 35.83 -14.35 7.91
N SER A 77 36.00 -14.32 6.58
CA SER A 77 37.02 -15.13 5.89
C SER A 77 38.45 -14.59 6.03
N ASN A 78 38.62 -13.35 6.52
CA ASN A 78 39.93 -12.70 6.66
C ASN A 78 40.46 -12.71 8.11
N GLU A 79 39.66 -13.20 9.07
CA GLU A 79 40.01 -13.32 10.49
C GLU A 79 40.34 -14.76 10.95
N GLY A 80 40.29 -15.75 10.04
CA GLY A 80 40.66 -17.16 10.29
C GLY A 80 41.95 -17.58 9.60
#